data_AF-A0A6A5TX31-F1
#
_entry.id   AF-A0A6A5TX31-F1
#
_cell.length_a   1.000
_cell.length_b   1.000
_cell.length_c   1.000
_cell.angle_alpha   90.00
_cell.angle_beta   90.00
_cell.angle_gamma   90.00
#
_symmetry.space_group_name_H-M   'P 1'
#
loop_
_entity.id
_entity.type
_entity.pdbx_description
1 polymer ?
#
loop_
_entity_poly.entity_id
_entity_poly.type
_entity_poly.pdbx_seq_one_letter_code
_entity_poly.pdbx_strand_id
1 'polypeptide(L)'
;MPFLYTRLKELTPEQRAVVHMYPPPNEMYNTTHRKYKYELQAPQRDHDPVKRAIIRAIFELRKENIQACAAAVSAQGLTLNPPIWPLNEQNQDTPFEMYAFKKRFEEFPSGFGITIKDRWDSRPLTADRVFIRASKVKAWRPIKEWLVDWTFSKEYPSGSPALTMNEAQRKWWTCNGKYFPILELPCELRLNILEYVLGENIRPHTTRDGGEVKVVLGFGRVMWETVPRPNYAIFGVNKQLHDEALRVGWTYSQKHFHYFENLRDVVLCPNPPTAPRWLSNVTLHFSISDLFGMLDLKFSETGTLEHEPKMLPRKIFEDMTTLETLTLDFPSPYESCNSWREVLEPYLEKKYKFGWIREYPCWKVLVDWLMTFLYPLLKDIPRVRHPVCRPPECFCPQSCYYDTNVHDQRHYGIPLGTRAFDHDDRFYPIKAQEENW
;
A
#
# COMPACT_ATOMS: atom_id res chain seq x y z
N MET A 1 9.33 -14.00 -25.62
CA MET A 1 7.88 -14.10 -25.91
C MET A 1 7.69 -15.03 -27.09
N PRO A 2 6.76 -16.00 -27.03
CA PRO A 2 6.53 -16.95 -28.11
C PRO A 2 6.03 -16.22 -29.39
N PHE A 3 6.36 -16.79 -30.55
CA PHE A 3 5.81 -16.35 -31.85
C PHE A 3 4.34 -16.77 -31.97
N LEU A 4 3.58 -16.15 -32.90
CA LEU A 4 2.17 -16.47 -33.12
C LEU A 4 1.96 -17.95 -33.41
N TYR A 5 2.73 -18.56 -34.32
CA TYR A 5 2.59 -19.98 -34.63
C TYR A 5 2.78 -20.89 -33.39
N THR A 6 3.66 -20.52 -32.45
CA THR A 6 3.86 -21.26 -31.20
C THR A 6 2.65 -21.11 -30.30
N ARG A 7 2.14 -19.88 -30.12
CA ARG A 7 0.92 -19.60 -29.33
C ARG A 7 -0.31 -20.33 -29.87
N LEU A 8 -0.43 -20.48 -31.19
CA LEU A 8 -1.53 -21.20 -31.83
C LEU A 8 -1.56 -22.71 -31.48
N LYS A 9 -0.41 -23.31 -31.14
CA LYS A 9 -0.33 -24.72 -30.74
C LYS A 9 -0.91 -24.97 -29.34
N GLU A 10 -0.92 -23.95 -28.50
CA GLU A 10 -1.39 -24.03 -27.11
C GLU A 10 -2.91 -23.79 -26.99
N LEU A 11 -3.61 -23.56 -28.11
CA LEU A 11 -5.03 -23.24 -28.11
C LEU A 11 -5.89 -24.42 -27.65
N THR A 12 -6.87 -24.09 -26.82
CA THR A 12 -7.99 -24.99 -26.49
C THR A 12 -8.77 -25.37 -27.75
N PRO A 13 -9.50 -26.51 -27.77
CA PRO A 13 -10.35 -26.89 -28.90
C PRO A 13 -11.32 -25.77 -29.31
N GLU A 14 -11.91 -25.06 -28.33
CA GLU A 14 -12.84 -23.96 -28.55
C GLU A 14 -12.16 -22.75 -29.21
N GLN A 15 -10.91 -22.42 -28.85
CA GLN A 15 -10.16 -21.35 -29.49
C GLN A 15 -9.71 -21.73 -30.90
N ARG A 16 -9.28 -22.99 -31.10
CA ARG A 16 -8.91 -23.50 -32.43
C ARG A 16 -10.06 -23.41 -33.41
N ALA A 17 -11.29 -23.70 -32.98
CA ALA A 17 -12.47 -23.54 -33.82
C ALA A 17 -12.61 -22.11 -34.36
N VAL A 18 -12.44 -21.09 -33.50
CA VAL A 18 -12.53 -19.69 -33.93
C VAL A 18 -11.39 -19.30 -34.86
N VAL A 19 -10.16 -19.65 -34.52
CA VAL A 19 -8.99 -19.34 -35.35
C VAL A 19 -9.05 -20.06 -36.70
N HIS A 20 -9.62 -21.26 -36.76
CA HIS A 20 -9.81 -21.96 -38.02
C HIS A 20 -10.85 -21.28 -38.91
N MET A 21 -11.95 -20.76 -38.32
CA MET A 21 -12.96 -19.99 -39.05
C MET A 21 -12.43 -18.62 -39.49
N TYR A 22 -11.59 -18.00 -38.67
CA TYR A 22 -11.06 -16.65 -38.87
C TYR A 22 -9.54 -16.65 -38.63
N PRO A 23 -8.74 -17.17 -39.57
CA PRO A 23 -7.30 -17.29 -39.40
C PRO A 23 -6.62 -15.91 -39.37
N PRO A 24 -5.49 -15.77 -38.65
CA PRO A 24 -4.67 -14.57 -38.75
C PRO A 24 -4.07 -14.44 -40.16
N PRO A 25 -3.67 -13.22 -40.58
CA PRO A 25 -2.95 -13.04 -41.85
C PRO A 25 -1.66 -13.87 -41.90
N ASN A 26 -1.32 -14.39 -43.08
CA ASN A 26 -0.21 -15.33 -43.28
C ASN A 26 1.16 -14.73 -42.89
N GLU A 27 1.32 -13.43 -43.07
CA GLU A 27 2.51 -12.66 -42.71
C GLU A 27 2.71 -12.53 -41.19
N MET A 28 1.65 -12.75 -40.38
CA MET A 28 1.70 -12.55 -38.93
C MET A 28 2.18 -13.78 -38.16
N TYR A 29 2.32 -14.95 -38.78
CA TYR A 29 2.69 -16.20 -38.08
C TYR A 29 4.06 -16.12 -37.38
N ASN A 30 5.01 -15.37 -37.95
CA ASN A 30 6.37 -15.19 -37.42
C ASN A 30 6.53 -13.93 -36.55
N THR A 31 5.43 -13.37 -36.04
CA THR A 31 5.45 -12.19 -35.18
C THR A 31 5.26 -12.56 -33.70
N THR A 32 5.82 -11.75 -32.80
CA THR A 32 5.64 -11.88 -31.35
C THR A 32 4.37 -11.15 -30.89
N HIS A 33 3.89 -11.41 -29.68
CA HIS A 33 2.71 -10.73 -29.10
C HIS A 33 2.81 -9.19 -29.11
N ARG A 34 4.03 -8.63 -29.07
CA ARG A 34 4.26 -7.18 -29.17
C ARG A 34 4.02 -6.62 -30.58
N LYS A 35 4.25 -7.44 -31.61
CA LYS A 35 4.11 -7.04 -33.03
C LYS A 35 2.70 -7.32 -33.55
N TYR A 36 2.07 -8.39 -33.08
CA TYR A 36 0.73 -8.79 -33.49
C TYR A 36 -0.03 -9.43 -32.33
N LYS A 37 -1.24 -8.91 -32.11
CA LYS A 37 -2.25 -9.45 -31.22
C LYS A 37 -3.45 -9.87 -32.05
N TYR A 38 -3.94 -11.08 -31.84
CA TYR A 38 -5.09 -11.59 -32.60
C TYR A 38 -6.36 -10.74 -32.40
N GLU A 39 -6.93 -10.30 -33.52
CA GLU A 39 -8.19 -9.58 -33.60
C GLU A 39 -9.19 -10.38 -34.44
N LEU A 40 -10.38 -10.60 -33.88
CA LEU A 40 -11.43 -11.38 -34.55
C LEU A 40 -12.14 -10.52 -35.60
N GLN A 41 -11.87 -10.79 -36.87
CA GLN A 41 -12.49 -10.13 -38.03
C GLN A 41 -13.82 -10.80 -38.44
N ALA A 42 -14.65 -11.21 -37.47
CA ALA A 42 -15.94 -11.82 -37.77
C ALA A 42 -16.98 -10.75 -38.15
N PRO A 43 -17.90 -11.04 -39.09
CA PRO A 43 -18.91 -10.10 -39.55
C PRO A 43 -19.76 -9.60 -38.38
N GLN A 44 -19.91 -8.28 -38.29
CA GLN A 44 -20.75 -7.66 -37.26
C GLN A 44 -22.17 -7.53 -37.78
N ARG A 45 -23.13 -8.11 -37.05
CA ARG A 45 -24.54 -7.79 -37.20
C ARG A 45 -24.96 -6.81 -36.14
N ASP A 46 -25.55 -5.71 -36.57
CA ASP A 46 -26.07 -4.67 -35.69
C ASP A 46 -27.41 -5.08 -35.03
N HIS A 47 -28.15 -5.99 -35.66
CA HIS A 47 -29.53 -6.34 -35.27
C HIS A 47 -29.71 -7.82 -34.92
N ASP A 48 -28.87 -8.33 -34.03
CA ASP A 48 -28.99 -9.70 -33.53
C ASP A 48 -29.65 -9.71 -32.12
N PRO A 49 -30.90 -10.20 -31.97
CA PRO A 49 -31.57 -10.26 -30.67
C PRO A 49 -30.91 -11.26 -29.70
N VAL A 50 -30.28 -12.33 -30.20
CA VAL A 50 -29.59 -13.33 -29.38
C VAL A 50 -28.31 -12.72 -28.82
N LYS A 51 -27.52 -12.06 -29.66
CA LYS A 51 -26.35 -11.27 -29.22
C LYS A 51 -26.73 -10.26 -28.13
N ARG A 52 -27.85 -9.54 -28.29
CA ARG A 52 -28.34 -8.59 -27.28
C ARG A 52 -28.70 -9.28 -25.97
N ALA A 53 -29.36 -10.44 -26.02
CA ALA A 53 -29.67 -11.22 -24.82
C ALA A 53 -28.39 -11.73 -24.11
N ILE A 54 -27.39 -12.19 -24.87
CA ILE A 54 -26.08 -12.60 -24.34
C ILE A 54 -25.37 -11.41 -23.66
N ILE A 55 -25.31 -10.27 -24.34
CA ILE A 55 -24.69 -9.05 -23.81
C ILE A 55 -25.39 -8.61 -22.52
N ARG A 56 -26.73 -8.66 -22.48
CA ARG A 56 -27.52 -8.36 -21.28
C ARG A 56 -27.20 -9.32 -20.14
N ALA A 57 -27.09 -10.63 -20.42
CA ALA A 57 -26.71 -11.63 -19.44
C ALA A 57 -25.33 -11.34 -18.83
N ILE A 58 -24.35 -10.98 -19.67
CA ILE A 58 -23.02 -10.57 -19.23
C ILE A 58 -23.11 -9.32 -18.35
N PHE A 59 -23.85 -8.29 -18.75
CA PHE A 59 -23.98 -7.06 -17.98
C PHE A 59 -24.64 -7.29 -16.61
N GLU A 60 -25.72 -8.05 -16.56
CA GLU A 60 -26.38 -8.43 -15.30
C GLU A 60 -25.40 -9.17 -14.37
N LEU A 61 -24.68 -10.16 -14.91
CA LEU A 61 -23.70 -10.91 -14.13
C LEU A 61 -22.54 -10.03 -13.61
N ARG A 62 -22.10 -9.04 -14.39
CA ARG A 62 -21.06 -8.08 -13.95
C ARG A 62 -21.51 -7.23 -12.76
N LYS A 63 -22.82 -7.05 -12.53
CA LYS A 63 -23.33 -6.33 -11.36
C LYS A 63 -23.28 -7.19 -10.10
N GLU A 64 -23.46 -8.49 -10.25
CA GLU A 64 -23.60 -9.43 -9.14
C GLU A 64 -22.30 -10.12 -8.78
N ASN A 65 -21.36 -10.24 -9.73
CA ASN A 65 -20.14 -11.04 -9.57
C ASN A 65 -18.87 -10.26 -9.96
N ILE A 66 -17.97 -10.08 -8.97
CA ILE A 66 -16.69 -9.37 -9.14
C ILE A 66 -15.78 -10.04 -10.20
N GLN A 67 -15.76 -11.37 -10.26
CA GLN A 67 -14.91 -12.09 -11.22
C GLN A 67 -15.41 -11.93 -12.65
N ALA A 68 -16.74 -11.99 -12.86
CA ALA A 68 -17.32 -11.71 -14.17
C ALA A 68 -17.04 -10.27 -14.63
N CYS A 69 -17.05 -9.30 -13.70
CA CYS A 69 -16.65 -7.93 -13.97
C CYS A 69 -15.15 -7.83 -14.34
N ALA A 70 -14.27 -8.47 -13.57
CA ALA A 70 -12.83 -8.50 -13.82
C ALA A 70 -12.50 -9.12 -15.18
N ALA A 71 -13.12 -10.26 -15.50
CA ALA A 71 -12.95 -10.99 -16.76
C ALA A 71 -13.36 -10.15 -17.98
N ALA A 72 -14.25 -9.17 -17.83
CA ALA A 72 -14.70 -8.26 -18.90
C ALA A 72 -15.15 -8.99 -20.18
N VAL A 73 -15.86 -10.10 -20.02
CA VAL A 73 -16.27 -10.98 -21.13
C VAL A 73 -16.96 -10.18 -22.24
N SER A 74 -16.53 -10.38 -23.48
CA SER A 74 -17.21 -9.90 -24.69
C SER A 74 -17.71 -11.07 -25.53
N ALA A 75 -18.79 -10.87 -26.29
CA ALA A 75 -19.36 -11.87 -27.19
C ALA A 75 -19.55 -11.32 -28.61
N GLN A 76 -19.24 -12.13 -29.63
CA GLN A 76 -19.37 -11.79 -31.05
C GLN A 76 -19.89 -13.01 -31.83
N GLY A 77 -20.84 -12.81 -32.75
CA GLY A 77 -21.33 -13.89 -33.63
C GLY A 77 -20.26 -14.34 -34.62
N LEU A 78 -20.22 -15.63 -34.96
CA LEU A 78 -19.24 -16.25 -35.85
C LEU A 78 -19.83 -16.75 -37.18
N THR A 79 -21.12 -16.59 -37.41
CA THR A 79 -21.82 -17.12 -38.60
C THR A 79 -22.55 -16.01 -39.35
N LEU A 80 -22.82 -16.23 -40.64
CA LEU A 80 -23.61 -15.34 -41.50
C LEU A 80 -25.08 -15.78 -41.66
N ASN A 81 -25.48 -16.90 -41.04
CA ASN A 81 -26.86 -17.40 -41.04
C ASN A 81 -27.83 -16.45 -40.32
N PRO A 82 -29.07 -16.24 -40.81
CA PRO A 82 -30.06 -15.41 -40.13
C PRO A 82 -30.14 -15.70 -38.61
N PRO A 83 -30.32 -14.69 -37.75
CA PRO A 83 -30.38 -14.90 -36.30
C PRO A 83 -31.37 -16.00 -35.96
N ILE A 84 -31.04 -16.90 -35.03
CA ILE A 84 -31.91 -18.02 -34.66
C ILE A 84 -33.21 -17.59 -33.95
N TRP A 85 -33.43 -16.28 -33.77
CA TRP A 85 -34.62 -15.67 -33.18
C TRP A 85 -34.96 -14.32 -33.84
N PRO A 86 -36.26 -13.99 -34.02
CA PRO A 86 -37.41 -14.88 -33.86
C PRO A 86 -37.37 -16.03 -34.87
N LEU A 87 -38.06 -17.12 -34.57
CA LEU A 87 -38.18 -18.26 -35.49
C LEU A 87 -38.93 -17.84 -36.76
N ASN A 88 -38.38 -18.18 -37.92
CA ASN A 88 -38.97 -17.94 -39.24
C ASN A 88 -38.52 -19.04 -40.22
N GLU A 89 -39.06 -19.03 -41.44
CA GLU A 89 -38.75 -20.03 -42.46
C GLU A 89 -37.25 -20.10 -42.80
N GLN A 90 -36.53 -18.96 -42.72
CA GLN A 90 -35.10 -18.90 -43.07
C GLN A 90 -34.19 -19.54 -42.01
N ASN A 91 -34.65 -19.66 -40.77
CA ASN A 91 -33.84 -20.16 -39.66
C ASN A 91 -34.41 -21.41 -39.01
N GLN A 92 -35.56 -21.94 -39.45
CA GLN A 92 -36.22 -23.09 -38.84
C GLN A 92 -35.30 -24.31 -38.71
N ASP A 93 -34.49 -24.56 -39.74
CA ASP A 93 -33.57 -25.71 -39.83
C ASP A 93 -32.19 -25.43 -39.21
N THR A 94 -31.98 -24.25 -38.62
CA THR A 94 -30.74 -23.87 -37.93
C THR A 94 -30.92 -23.98 -36.41
N PRO A 95 -30.61 -25.14 -35.79
CA PRO A 95 -30.90 -25.37 -34.37
C PRO A 95 -30.01 -24.57 -33.41
N PHE A 96 -28.86 -24.07 -33.87
CA PHE A 96 -27.93 -23.27 -33.07
C PHE A 96 -27.10 -22.33 -33.94
N GLU A 97 -26.51 -21.33 -33.31
CA GLU A 97 -25.59 -20.36 -33.90
C GLU A 97 -24.26 -20.36 -33.14
N MET A 98 -23.15 -20.06 -33.80
CA MET A 98 -21.83 -20.02 -33.16
C MET A 98 -21.48 -18.61 -32.70
N TYR A 99 -21.01 -18.48 -31.46
CA TYR A 99 -20.55 -17.24 -30.86
C TYR A 99 -19.15 -17.39 -30.28
N ALA A 100 -18.30 -16.38 -30.49
CA ALA A 100 -17.01 -16.22 -29.85
C ALA A 100 -17.18 -15.45 -28.54
N PHE A 101 -16.65 -15.99 -27.45
CA PHE A 101 -16.54 -15.34 -26.14
C PHE A 101 -15.06 -15.09 -25.84
N LYS A 102 -14.74 -13.90 -25.33
CA LYS A 102 -13.36 -13.50 -25.03
C LYS A 102 -13.28 -12.85 -23.66
N LYS A 103 -12.39 -13.34 -22.79
CA LYS A 103 -12.01 -12.61 -21.57
C LYS A 103 -10.96 -11.54 -21.89
N ARG A 104 -10.90 -10.48 -21.10
CA ARG A 104 -9.96 -9.35 -21.30
C ARG A 104 -8.50 -9.78 -21.43
N PHE A 105 -8.11 -10.78 -20.64
CA PHE A 105 -6.73 -11.27 -20.54
C PHE A 105 -6.42 -12.37 -21.57
N GLU A 106 -7.42 -12.87 -22.29
CA GLU A 106 -7.23 -13.85 -23.35
C GLU A 106 -6.91 -13.13 -24.66
N GLU A 107 -5.96 -13.67 -25.42
CA GLU A 107 -5.71 -13.20 -26.77
C GLU A 107 -6.75 -13.76 -27.76
N PHE A 108 -7.00 -15.06 -27.69
CA PHE A 108 -7.87 -15.78 -28.62
C PHE A 108 -9.24 -16.03 -27.99
N PRO A 109 -10.34 -15.65 -28.66
CA PRO A 109 -11.68 -15.98 -28.21
C PRO A 109 -11.96 -17.49 -28.30
N SER A 110 -12.83 -18.00 -27.44
CA SER A 110 -13.36 -19.36 -27.47
C SER A 110 -14.72 -19.39 -28.19
N GLY A 111 -14.89 -20.33 -29.12
CA GLY A 111 -16.12 -20.49 -29.90
C GLY A 111 -17.08 -21.50 -29.26
N PHE A 112 -18.36 -21.13 -29.16
CA PHE A 112 -19.40 -21.95 -28.54
C PHE A 112 -20.69 -21.94 -29.35
N GLY A 113 -21.40 -23.06 -29.35
CA GLY A 113 -22.75 -23.15 -29.91
C GLY A 113 -23.77 -22.58 -28.94
N ILE A 114 -24.69 -21.76 -29.47
CA ILE A 114 -25.78 -21.11 -28.74
C ILE A 114 -27.12 -21.56 -29.34
N THR A 115 -28.06 -21.95 -28.48
CA THR A 115 -29.45 -22.26 -28.85
C THR A 115 -30.43 -21.52 -27.94
N ILE A 116 -31.72 -21.62 -28.26
CA ILE A 116 -32.80 -21.00 -27.51
C ILE A 116 -33.75 -22.08 -27.03
N LYS A 117 -33.99 -22.09 -25.71
CA LYS A 117 -34.99 -22.97 -25.11
C LYS A 117 -36.39 -22.54 -25.53
N ASP A 118 -37.19 -23.53 -25.93
CA ASP A 118 -38.57 -23.36 -26.39
C ASP A 118 -38.64 -22.34 -27.53
N ARG A 119 -37.86 -22.56 -28.60
CA ARG A 119 -37.72 -21.65 -29.74
C ARG A 119 -39.05 -21.29 -30.45
N TRP A 120 -40.08 -22.10 -30.26
CA TRP A 120 -41.43 -21.91 -30.82
C TRP A 120 -42.29 -20.94 -30.00
N ASP A 121 -41.86 -20.61 -28.79
CA ASP A 121 -42.66 -19.80 -27.86
C ASP A 121 -42.46 -18.31 -28.12
N SER A 122 -43.53 -17.63 -28.55
CA SER A 122 -43.61 -16.20 -28.92
C SER A 122 -43.22 -15.18 -27.85
N ARG A 123 -42.99 -15.60 -26.59
CA ARG A 123 -42.53 -14.69 -25.53
C ARG A 123 -41.22 -13.98 -25.91
N PRO A 124 -40.96 -12.76 -25.41
CA PRO A 124 -39.70 -12.06 -25.62
C PRO A 124 -38.48 -12.91 -25.26
N LEU A 125 -37.39 -12.75 -26.02
CA LEU A 125 -36.14 -13.44 -25.72
C LEU A 125 -35.49 -12.84 -24.47
N THR A 126 -35.37 -13.65 -23.43
CA THR A 126 -34.69 -13.32 -22.18
C THR A 126 -33.40 -14.14 -22.05
N ALA A 127 -32.48 -13.67 -21.20
CA ALA A 127 -31.18 -14.32 -21.01
C ALA A 127 -31.28 -15.76 -20.50
N ASP A 128 -32.28 -16.07 -19.68
CA ASP A 128 -32.57 -17.41 -19.13
C ASP A 128 -33.02 -18.41 -20.20
N ARG A 129 -33.49 -17.95 -21.37
CA ARG A 129 -33.83 -18.80 -22.52
C ARG A 129 -32.65 -19.07 -23.45
N VAL A 130 -31.50 -18.41 -23.24
CA VAL A 130 -30.30 -18.62 -24.05
C VAL A 130 -29.46 -19.73 -23.43
N PHE A 131 -29.19 -20.76 -24.22
CA PHE A 131 -28.43 -21.93 -23.79
C PHE A 131 -27.14 -22.04 -24.59
N ILE A 132 -26.09 -22.49 -23.93
CA ILE A 132 -24.76 -22.66 -24.50
C ILE A 132 -24.30 -24.12 -24.37
N ARG A 133 -23.54 -24.58 -25.36
CA ARG A 133 -22.89 -25.89 -25.37
C ARG A 133 -21.38 -25.74 -25.47
N ALA A 134 -20.68 -26.10 -24.41
CA ALA A 134 -19.22 -26.17 -24.39
C ALA A 134 -18.73 -27.50 -24.96
N SER A 135 -17.58 -27.55 -25.66
CA SER A 135 -17.14 -28.78 -26.34
C SER A 135 -16.92 -29.95 -25.37
N LYS A 136 -16.48 -29.66 -24.14
CA LYS A 136 -16.30 -30.66 -23.08
C LYS A 136 -17.61 -31.16 -22.47
N VAL A 137 -18.68 -30.36 -22.52
CA VAL A 137 -19.97 -30.66 -21.88
C VAL A 137 -21.01 -30.87 -22.97
N LYS A 138 -21.39 -32.14 -23.22
CA LYS A 138 -22.36 -32.47 -24.28
C LYS A 138 -23.77 -31.93 -24.01
N ALA A 139 -24.06 -31.43 -22.81
CA ALA A 139 -25.36 -30.88 -22.42
C ALA A 139 -25.45 -29.36 -22.66
N TRP A 140 -26.65 -28.90 -23.00
CA TRP A 140 -26.98 -27.48 -23.06
C TRP A 140 -27.16 -26.93 -21.64
N ARG A 141 -26.58 -25.76 -21.37
CA ARG A 141 -26.69 -25.08 -20.06
C ARG A 141 -27.21 -23.65 -20.22
N PRO A 142 -27.98 -23.13 -19.26
CA PRO A 142 -28.35 -21.72 -19.24
C PRO A 142 -27.10 -20.84 -19.26
N ILE A 143 -27.11 -19.79 -20.09
CA ILE A 143 -25.92 -18.97 -20.31
C ILE A 143 -25.41 -18.28 -19.03
N LYS A 144 -26.30 -17.88 -18.13
CA LYS A 144 -25.91 -17.24 -16.85
C LYS A 144 -25.10 -18.19 -15.97
N GLU A 145 -25.56 -19.43 -15.80
CA GLU A 145 -24.87 -20.45 -15.02
C GLU A 145 -23.52 -20.81 -15.64
N TRP A 146 -23.48 -20.97 -16.97
CA TRP A 146 -22.24 -21.24 -17.67
C TRP A 146 -21.24 -20.09 -17.55
N LEU A 147 -21.69 -18.83 -17.66
CA LEU A 147 -20.83 -17.64 -17.51
C LEU A 147 -20.21 -17.56 -16.11
N VAL A 148 -20.95 -17.90 -15.05
CA VAL A 148 -20.41 -17.96 -13.69
C VAL A 148 -19.24 -18.95 -13.64
N ASP A 149 -19.46 -20.20 -14.05
CA ASP A 149 -18.42 -21.23 -14.01
C ASP A 149 -17.22 -20.88 -14.90
N TRP A 150 -17.49 -20.36 -16.11
CA TRP A 150 -16.46 -20.05 -17.08
C TRP A 150 -15.58 -18.86 -16.66
N THR A 151 -16.16 -17.88 -15.96
CA THR A 151 -15.39 -16.74 -15.40
C THR A 151 -14.64 -17.10 -14.13
N PHE A 152 -15.08 -18.12 -13.38
CA PHE A 152 -14.46 -18.59 -12.14
C PHE A 152 -13.28 -19.56 -12.34
N SER A 153 -12.97 -19.95 -13.58
CA SER A 153 -11.87 -20.88 -13.88
C SER A 153 -10.60 -20.49 -13.11
N LYS A 154 -10.11 -21.44 -12.29
CA LYS A 154 -8.92 -21.30 -11.41
C LYS A 154 -7.64 -20.94 -12.16
N GLU A 155 -7.67 -20.99 -13.48
CA GLU A 155 -6.59 -20.62 -14.38
C GLU A 155 -6.53 -19.11 -14.57
N TYR A 156 -6.38 -18.33 -13.50
CA TYR A 156 -5.64 -17.07 -13.65
C TYR A 156 -4.18 -17.50 -13.80
N PRO A 157 -3.59 -17.43 -15.00
CA PRO A 157 -2.23 -17.90 -15.19
C PRO A 157 -1.36 -17.12 -14.23
N SER A 158 -0.68 -17.82 -13.32
CA SER A 158 0.31 -17.25 -12.42
C SER A 158 1.38 -16.55 -13.28
N GLY A 159 1.25 -15.23 -13.46
CA GLY A 159 2.14 -14.44 -14.31
C GLY A 159 1.45 -13.59 -15.39
N SER A 160 0.14 -13.76 -15.64
CA SER A 160 -0.61 -12.69 -16.30
C SER A 160 -0.78 -11.56 -15.29
N PRO A 161 -0.67 -10.27 -15.68
CA PRO A 161 -1.08 -9.16 -14.82
C PRO A 161 -2.60 -9.22 -14.69
N ALA A 162 -3.08 -10.21 -13.93
CA ALA A 162 -4.44 -10.23 -13.45
C ALA A 162 -4.64 -8.89 -12.77
N LEU A 163 -5.79 -8.27 -13.04
CA LEU A 163 -6.24 -7.12 -12.25
C LEU A 163 -6.00 -7.49 -10.79
N THR A 164 -5.22 -6.67 -10.09
CA THR A 164 -5.08 -6.83 -8.64
C THR A 164 -6.49 -6.89 -8.05
N MET A 165 -6.67 -7.59 -6.92
CA MET A 165 -8.00 -7.66 -6.29
C MET A 165 -8.61 -6.25 -6.11
N ASN A 166 -7.77 -5.25 -5.82
CA ASN A 166 -8.14 -3.85 -5.74
C ASN A 166 -8.65 -3.27 -7.07
N GLU A 167 -8.00 -3.54 -8.20
CA GLU A 167 -8.48 -3.06 -9.50
C GLU A 167 -9.76 -3.78 -9.95
N ALA A 168 -9.86 -5.10 -9.69
CA ALA A 168 -11.08 -5.86 -9.93
C ALA A 168 -12.25 -5.31 -9.12
N GLN A 169 -12.02 -4.99 -7.85
CA GLN A 169 -13.00 -4.40 -6.94
C GLN A 169 -13.42 -3.00 -7.39
N ARG A 170 -12.47 -2.12 -7.73
CA ARG A 170 -12.77 -0.77 -8.27
C ARG A 170 -13.65 -0.86 -9.52
N LYS A 171 -13.31 -1.76 -10.45
CA LYS A 171 -14.09 -1.97 -11.66
C LYS A 171 -15.47 -2.57 -11.37
N TRP A 172 -15.56 -3.45 -10.39
CA TRP A 172 -16.85 -4.01 -9.99
C TRP A 172 -17.76 -2.97 -9.34
N TRP A 173 -17.22 -2.08 -8.50
CA TRP A 173 -17.96 -0.95 -7.95
C TRP A 173 -18.52 -0.02 -9.02
N THR A 174 -17.77 0.24 -10.10
CA THR A 174 -18.31 1.05 -11.22
C THR A 174 -19.40 0.32 -12.00
N CYS A 175 -19.40 -1.02 -12.00
CA CYS A 175 -20.38 -1.82 -12.73
C CYS A 175 -21.65 -2.10 -11.93
N ASN A 176 -21.53 -2.40 -10.63
CA ASN A 176 -22.64 -2.91 -9.83
C ASN A 176 -23.67 -1.83 -9.50
N GLY A 177 -23.27 -0.55 -9.52
CA GLY A 177 -24.14 0.58 -9.16
C GLY A 177 -24.69 0.52 -7.74
N LYS A 178 -24.11 -0.34 -6.89
CA LYS A 178 -24.50 -0.48 -5.49
C LYS A 178 -23.73 0.57 -4.70
N TYR A 179 -24.47 1.34 -3.91
CA TYR A 179 -23.88 2.20 -2.90
C TYR A 179 -23.68 1.36 -1.65
N PHE A 180 -22.49 1.43 -1.06
CA PHE A 180 -22.25 0.85 0.25
C PHE A 180 -22.76 1.84 1.30
N PRO A 181 -23.81 1.51 2.06
CA PRO A 181 -24.39 2.45 3.02
C PRO A 181 -23.49 2.55 4.24
N ILE A 182 -22.40 3.31 4.14
CA ILE A 182 -21.39 3.42 5.21
C ILE A 182 -22.00 3.82 6.55
N LEU A 183 -23.07 4.62 6.55
CA LEU A 183 -23.80 5.05 7.75
C LEU A 183 -24.63 3.95 8.42
N GLU A 184 -24.99 2.88 7.70
CA GLU A 184 -25.69 1.72 8.27
C GLU A 184 -24.74 0.77 9.00
N LEU A 185 -23.42 0.92 8.82
CA LEU A 185 -22.45 0.13 9.59
C LEU A 185 -22.46 0.52 11.07
N PRO A 186 -22.15 -0.41 11.99
CA PRO A 186 -21.81 -0.09 13.36
C PRO A 186 -20.72 0.99 13.44
N CYS A 187 -20.79 1.84 14.47
CA CYS A 187 -19.89 2.98 14.63
C CYS A 187 -18.42 2.54 14.62
N GLU A 188 -18.10 1.43 15.26
CA GLU A 188 -16.76 0.87 15.39
C GLU A 188 -16.16 0.56 14.02
N LEU A 189 -16.95 -0.06 13.13
CA LEU A 189 -16.51 -0.36 11.77
C LEU A 189 -16.32 0.91 10.95
N ARG A 190 -17.18 1.93 11.13
CA ARG A 190 -17.01 3.23 10.47
C ARG A 190 -15.69 3.88 10.89
N LEU A 191 -15.39 3.90 12.20
CA LEU A 191 -14.15 4.51 12.69
C LEU A 191 -12.90 3.81 12.14
N ASN A 192 -12.90 2.48 12.10
CA ASN A 192 -11.79 1.72 11.50
C ASN A 192 -11.63 2.04 10.00
N ILE A 193 -12.73 2.10 9.24
CA ILE A 193 -12.69 2.50 7.82
C ILE A 193 -12.13 3.91 7.68
N LEU A 194 -12.58 4.85 8.51
CA LEU A 194 -12.13 6.24 8.48
C LEU A 194 -10.65 6.37 8.82
N GLU A 195 -10.12 5.53 9.72
CA GLU A 195 -8.69 5.48 10.04
C GLU A 195 -7.88 5.08 8.80
N TYR A 196 -8.29 4.01 8.10
CA TYR A 196 -7.67 3.61 6.84
C TYR A 196 -7.80 4.66 5.73
N VAL A 197 -8.94 5.36 5.66
CA VAL A 197 -9.19 6.40 4.64
C VAL A 197 -8.32 7.64 4.89
N LEU A 198 -8.14 8.03 6.14
CA LEU A 198 -7.26 9.15 6.52
C LEU A 198 -5.77 8.75 6.46
N GLY A 199 -5.48 7.46 6.50
CA GLY A 199 -4.13 6.93 6.57
C GLY A 199 -3.69 6.73 8.02
N GLU A 200 -2.91 5.67 8.24
CA GLU A 200 -2.45 5.27 9.58
C GLU A 200 -1.52 6.32 10.23
N ASN A 201 -0.78 7.06 9.39
CA ASN A 201 0.27 7.99 9.82
C ASN A 201 -0.09 9.44 9.49
N ILE A 202 -0.74 10.11 10.44
CA ILE A 202 -1.06 11.54 10.33
C ILE A 202 0.17 12.36 10.70
N ARG A 203 0.45 13.45 9.97
CA ARG A 203 1.62 14.32 10.18
C ARG A 203 1.17 15.75 10.49
N PRO A 204 0.83 16.04 11.76
CA PRO A 204 0.37 17.36 12.14
C PRO A 204 1.43 18.43 11.86
N HIS A 205 0.97 19.62 11.48
CA HIS A 205 1.81 20.81 11.43
C HIS A 205 0.96 22.04 11.72
N THR A 206 1.62 23.16 12.02
CA THR A 206 0.97 24.45 12.17
C THR A 206 0.82 25.15 10.83
N THR A 207 -0.35 25.73 10.58
CA THR A 207 -0.58 26.65 9.45
C THR A 207 -0.99 28.02 9.97
N ARG A 208 -0.79 29.05 9.14
CA ARG A 208 -1.31 30.41 9.40
C ARG A 208 -2.47 30.67 8.47
N ASP A 209 -3.64 30.87 9.03
CA ASP A 209 -4.86 31.17 8.28
C ASP A 209 -5.53 32.39 8.90
N GLY A 210 -5.71 33.46 8.13
CA GLY A 210 -6.27 34.72 8.65
C GLY A 210 -5.44 35.39 9.77
N GLY A 211 -4.15 35.06 9.89
CA GLY A 211 -3.28 35.54 10.98
C GLY A 211 -3.29 34.66 12.23
N GLU A 212 -4.20 33.70 12.32
CA GLU A 212 -4.22 32.72 13.40
C GLU A 212 -3.32 31.52 13.08
N VAL A 213 -2.50 31.13 14.05
CA VAL A 213 -1.72 29.88 13.97
C VAL A 213 -2.59 28.75 14.51
N LYS A 214 -2.83 27.72 13.70
CA LYS A 214 -3.61 26.54 14.10
C LYS A 214 -2.93 25.24 13.68
N VAL A 215 -3.16 24.17 14.43
CA VAL A 215 -2.71 22.82 14.05
C VAL A 215 -3.69 22.21 13.05
N VAL A 216 -3.16 21.65 11.97
CA VAL A 216 -3.92 20.86 10.99
C VAL A 216 -3.38 19.44 10.94
N LEU A 217 -4.22 18.46 10.56
CA LEU A 217 -3.82 17.06 10.39
C LEU A 217 -2.67 16.91 9.39
N GLY A 218 -2.58 17.86 8.46
CA GLY A 218 -1.41 18.13 7.66
C GLY A 218 -1.04 17.07 6.63
N PHE A 219 0.01 17.38 5.87
CA PHE A 219 0.81 16.44 5.11
C PHE A 219 2.26 16.91 5.22
N GLY A 220 3.21 15.98 5.31
CA GLY A 220 4.63 16.30 5.32
C GLY A 220 5.28 15.79 4.05
N ARG A 221 6.11 16.61 3.40
CA ARG A 221 7.09 16.11 2.44
C ARG A 221 8.37 15.84 3.24
N VAL A 222 8.74 14.58 3.40
CA VAL A 222 10.08 14.23 3.88
C VAL A 222 10.95 14.13 2.64
N MET A 223 12.21 14.58 2.72
CA MET A 223 13.09 14.80 1.55
C MET A 223 13.17 13.59 0.58
N TRP A 224 12.89 12.37 1.05
CA TRP A 224 12.99 11.12 0.28
C TRP A 224 11.69 10.32 0.20
N GLU A 225 10.64 10.66 0.96
CA GLU A 225 9.39 9.92 0.99
C GLU A 225 8.17 10.83 0.80
N THR A 226 7.41 10.59 -0.27
CA THR A 226 6.08 11.16 -0.43
C THR A 226 5.10 10.36 0.40
N VAL A 227 4.86 10.79 1.63
CA VAL A 227 3.76 10.21 2.40
C VAL A 227 2.44 10.62 1.79
N PRO A 228 1.54 9.66 1.52
CA PRO A 228 0.26 9.95 0.92
C PRO A 228 -0.50 10.92 1.82
N ARG A 229 -1.11 11.94 1.20
CA ARG A 229 -1.96 12.88 1.91
C ARG A 229 -3.16 12.14 2.50
N PRO A 230 -3.59 12.48 3.72
CA PRO A 230 -4.89 12.04 4.21
C PRO A 230 -5.97 12.35 3.19
N ASN A 231 -6.90 11.42 2.97
CA ASN A 231 -7.97 11.65 2.02
C ASN A 231 -9.02 12.62 2.60
N TYR A 232 -8.73 13.91 2.49
CA TYR A 232 -9.57 15.00 2.98
C TYR A 232 -10.97 15.04 2.35
N ALA A 233 -11.21 14.33 1.24
CA ALA A 233 -12.53 14.25 0.62
C ALA A 233 -13.56 13.61 1.56
N ILE A 234 -13.13 12.78 2.52
CA ILE A 234 -14.04 12.14 3.49
C ILE A 234 -14.76 13.16 4.38
N PHE A 235 -14.13 14.30 4.66
CA PHE A 235 -14.73 15.40 5.42
C PHE A 235 -15.88 16.08 4.67
N GLY A 236 -15.95 15.94 3.34
CA GLY A 236 -17.00 16.54 2.52
C GLY A 236 -18.22 15.65 2.29
N VAL A 237 -18.27 14.42 2.83
CA VAL A 237 -19.34 13.47 2.48
C VAL A 237 -20.66 13.78 3.18
N ASN A 238 -20.66 13.91 4.51
CA ASN A 238 -21.81 14.37 5.31
C ASN A 238 -21.34 14.77 6.72
N LYS A 239 -22.21 15.43 7.50
CA LYS A 239 -21.89 15.94 8.84
C LYS A 239 -21.44 14.85 9.83
N GLN A 240 -22.10 13.70 9.85
CA GLN A 240 -21.73 12.61 10.77
C GLN A 240 -20.34 12.04 10.44
N LEU A 241 -20.07 11.76 9.16
CA LEU A 241 -18.75 11.27 8.73
C LEU A 241 -17.67 12.33 8.92
N HIS A 242 -17.98 13.60 8.75
CA HIS A 242 -17.07 14.70 9.05
C HIS A 242 -16.64 14.66 10.52
N ASP A 243 -17.59 14.61 11.45
CA ASP A 243 -17.32 14.61 12.88
C ASP A 243 -16.62 13.32 13.34
N GLU A 244 -17.04 12.16 12.82
CA GLU A 244 -16.39 10.87 13.08
C GLU A 244 -14.95 10.85 12.53
N ALA A 245 -14.72 11.36 11.33
CA ALA A 245 -13.40 11.39 10.71
C ALA A 245 -12.47 12.37 11.43
N LEU A 246 -12.95 13.54 11.88
CA LEU A 246 -12.16 14.45 12.70
C LEU A 246 -11.77 13.81 14.02
N ARG A 247 -12.71 13.11 14.66
CA ARG A 247 -12.44 12.35 15.88
C ARG A 247 -11.37 11.28 15.64
N VAL A 248 -11.43 10.55 14.52
CA VAL A 248 -10.40 9.56 14.17
C VAL A 248 -9.04 10.21 13.91
N GLY A 249 -9.01 11.24 13.06
CA GLY A 249 -7.78 11.95 12.70
C GLY A 249 -7.08 12.57 13.90
N TRP A 250 -7.82 13.06 14.90
CA TRP A 250 -7.22 13.65 16.10
C TRP A 250 -7.00 12.64 17.22
N THR A 251 -7.99 11.85 17.60
CA THR A 251 -7.93 11.04 18.83
C THR A 251 -7.39 9.63 18.62
N TYR A 252 -7.69 8.99 17.49
CA TYR A 252 -7.39 7.56 17.30
C TYR A 252 -6.11 7.31 16.50
N SER A 253 -5.83 8.13 15.49
CA SER A 253 -4.66 7.92 14.63
C SER A 253 -3.31 8.22 15.30
N GLN A 254 -2.25 7.63 14.77
CA GLN A 254 -0.88 7.91 15.18
C GLN A 254 -0.38 9.23 14.58
N LYS A 255 0.23 10.09 15.40
CA LYS A 255 0.81 11.38 15.01
C LYS A 255 2.30 11.22 14.82
N HIS A 256 2.77 11.45 13.60
CA HIS A 256 4.16 11.26 13.20
C HIS A 256 4.85 12.59 13.03
N PHE A 257 5.99 12.76 13.69
CA PHE A 257 6.84 13.94 13.57
C PHE A 257 8.22 13.53 13.06
N HIS A 258 8.65 14.21 11.99
CA HIS A 258 9.97 13.99 11.36
C HIS A 258 11.02 15.00 11.78
N TYR A 259 10.57 16.14 12.30
CA TYR A 259 11.42 17.24 12.72
C TYR A 259 10.99 17.70 14.11
N PHE A 260 11.96 18.03 14.95
CA PHE A 260 11.69 18.52 16.30
C PHE A 260 10.97 19.87 16.28
N GLU A 261 11.29 20.75 15.33
CA GLU A 261 10.63 22.04 15.15
C GLU A 261 9.14 21.87 14.89
N ASN A 262 8.76 20.89 14.06
CA ASN A 262 7.34 20.63 13.79
C ASN A 262 6.61 20.14 15.04
N LEU A 263 7.22 19.24 15.83
CA LEU A 263 6.65 18.82 17.11
C LEU A 263 6.49 20.02 18.04
N ARG A 264 7.56 20.81 18.21
CA ARG A 264 7.56 22.00 19.06
C ARG A 264 6.46 22.97 18.65
N ASP A 265 6.37 23.32 17.37
CA ASP A 265 5.41 24.31 16.87
C ASP A 265 3.97 23.80 17.04
N VAL A 266 3.74 22.47 16.87
CA VAL A 266 2.45 21.83 17.09
C VAL A 266 2.05 21.81 18.57
N VAL A 267 2.97 21.44 19.47
CA VAL A 267 2.71 21.37 20.92
C VAL A 267 2.51 22.77 21.51
N LEU A 268 3.33 23.74 21.09
CA LEU A 268 3.25 25.13 21.56
C LEU A 268 2.27 25.99 20.76
N CYS A 269 1.43 25.38 19.91
CA CYS A 269 0.46 26.11 19.10
C CYS A 269 -0.55 26.82 20.01
N PRO A 270 -0.80 28.13 19.85
CA PRO A 270 -1.76 28.85 20.69
C PRO A 270 -3.21 28.39 20.50
N ASN A 271 -3.52 27.79 19.35
CA ASN A 271 -4.83 27.24 19.03
C ASN A 271 -4.70 25.73 18.72
N PRO A 272 -4.51 24.88 19.75
CA PRO A 272 -4.44 23.45 19.56
C PRO A 272 -5.82 22.89 19.17
N PRO A 273 -5.89 21.67 18.59
CA PRO A 273 -7.16 21.01 18.33
C PRO A 273 -7.98 20.84 19.61
N THR A 274 -9.29 21.08 19.51
CA THR A 274 -10.22 20.91 20.64
C THR A 274 -10.51 19.45 20.97
N ALA A 275 -10.09 18.53 20.10
CA ALA A 275 -10.31 17.10 20.28
C ALA A 275 -9.56 16.60 21.53
N PRO A 276 -10.23 15.86 22.43
CA PRO A 276 -9.57 15.29 23.59
C PRO A 276 -8.53 14.27 23.11
N ARG A 277 -7.40 14.22 23.82
CA ARG A 277 -6.33 13.25 23.59
C ARG A 277 -5.76 13.27 22.17
N TRP A 278 -5.69 14.44 21.54
CA TRP A 278 -5.24 14.55 20.15
C TRP A 278 -3.75 14.23 19.93
N LEU A 279 -2.95 14.21 21.01
CA LEU A 279 -1.55 13.76 21.06
C LEU A 279 -1.38 12.47 21.90
N SER A 280 -2.39 11.61 21.97
CA SER A 280 -2.27 10.34 22.72
C SER A 280 -1.28 9.37 22.12
N ASN A 281 -1.19 9.29 20.79
CA ASN A 281 -0.35 8.32 20.08
C ASN A 281 0.64 9.07 19.21
N VAL A 282 1.89 9.18 19.65
CA VAL A 282 2.93 9.95 18.98
C VAL A 282 4.09 9.06 18.57
N THR A 283 4.55 9.22 17.33
CA THR A 283 5.78 8.64 16.81
C THR A 283 6.75 9.75 16.46
N LEU A 284 7.94 9.69 17.03
CA LEU A 284 9.04 10.58 16.70
C LEU A 284 9.98 9.80 15.76
N HIS A 285 10.03 10.21 14.51
CA HIS A 285 10.93 9.66 13.49
C HIS A 285 11.90 10.77 13.09
N PHE A 286 12.69 11.19 14.07
CA PHE A 286 13.64 12.27 13.91
C PHE A 286 14.94 11.77 13.29
N SER A 287 15.61 12.63 12.53
CA SER A 287 17.00 12.36 12.15
C SER A 287 17.88 12.32 13.40
N ILE A 288 19.06 11.70 13.30
CA ILE A 288 20.02 11.72 14.41
C ILE A 288 20.39 13.16 14.79
N SER A 289 20.54 14.04 13.79
CA SER A 289 20.80 15.46 13.99
C SER A 289 19.68 16.14 14.77
N ASP A 290 18.41 15.88 14.42
CA ASP A 290 17.25 16.43 15.12
C ASP A 290 17.16 15.91 16.57
N LEU A 291 17.51 14.64 16.82
CA LEU A 291 17.56 14.08 18.18
C LEU A 291 18.65 14.75 19.03
N PHE A 292 19.83 14.98 18.45
CA PHE A 292 20.92 15.69 19.11
C PHE A 292 20.54 17.14 19.39
N GLY A 293 19.97 17.83 18.40
CA GLY A 293 19.49 19.20 18.54
C GLY A 293 18.37 19.34 19.57
N MET A 294 17.43 18.39 19.58
CA MET A 294 16.37 18.31 20.59
C MET A 294 16.98 18.15 21.99
N LEU A 295 17.93 17.24 22.17
CA LEU A 295 18.56 16.97 23.47
C LEU A 295 19.67 17.97 23.83
N ASP A 296 19.95 18.95 22.97
CA ASP A 296 21.08 19.88 23.06
C ASP A 296 22.42 19.17 23.32
N LEU A 297 22.63 18.06 22.62
CA LEU A 297 23.87 17.29 22.62
C LEU A 297 24.82 17.84 21.58
N LYS A 298 26.06 18.11 21.99
CA LYS A 298 27.12 18.64 21.13
C LYS A 298 28.42 17.89 21.40
N PHE A 299 29.33 17.89 20.44
CA PHE A 299 30.70 17.45 20.69
C PHE A 299 31.58 18.64 21.02
N SER A 300 32.37 18.53 22.08
CA SER A 300 33.37 19.53 22.44
C SER A 300 34.50 19.58 21.40
N GLU A 301 35.38 20.58 21.51
CA GLU A 301 36.61 20.63 20.73
C GLU A 301 37.60 19.48 21.05
N THR A 302 37.35 18.74 22.12
CA THR A 302 38.13 17.54 22.49
C THR A 302 37.45 16.24 22.06
N GLY A 303 36.27 16.34 21.41
CA GLY A 303 35.48 15.20 20.95
C GLY A 303 34.70 14.50 22.07
N THR A 304 34.62 15.11 23.25
CA THR A 304 33.72 14.65 24.32
C THR A 304 32.28 15.05 24.01
N LEU A 305 31.32 14.16 24.30
CA LEU A 305 29.90 14.49 24.21
C LEU A 305 29.53 15.40 25.39
N GLU A 306 29.11 16.61 25.10
CA GLU A 306 28.63 17.61 26.04
C GLU A 306 27.10 17.69 25.96
N HIS A 307 26.47 17.87 27.11
CA HIS A 307 25.03 18.00 27.24
C HIS A 307 24.73 19.29 28.02
N GLU A 308 24.09 20.24 27.34
CA GLU A 308 23.65 21.50 27.93
C GLU A 308 22.12 21.47 28.02
N PRO A 309 21.51 20.89 29.07
CA PRO A 309 20.07 20.67 29.11
C PRO A 309 19.31 21.99 28.99
N LYS A 310 18.67 22.21 27.84
CA LYS A 310 17.66 23.26 27.68
C LYS A 310 16.37 22.85 28.37
N MET A 311 15.64 23.81 28.92
CA MET A 311 14.31 23.58 29.51
C MET A 311 13.24 23.24 28.45
N LEU A 312 13.49 23.58 27.18
CA LEU A 312 12.49 23.50 26.11
C LEU A 312 12.00 22.08 25.80
N PRO A 313 12.85 21.05 25.62
CA PRO A 313 12.40 19.69 25.32
C PRO A 313 11.58 19.09 26.45
N ARG A 314 12.00 19.33 27.70
CA ARG A 314 11.26 18.92 28.89
C ARG A 314 9.86 19.50 28.90
N LYS A 315 9.74 20.81 28.69
CA LYS A 315 8.44 21.50 28.65
C LYS A 315 7.52 20.94 27.56
N ILE A 316 8.05 20.61 26.38
CA ILE A 316 7.26 20.01 25.30
C ILE A 316 6.62 18.70 25.74
N PHE A 317 7.37 17.81 26.39
CA PHE A 317 6.82 16.54 26.88
C PHE A 317 5.85 16.73 28.06
N GLU A 318 6.11 17.70 28.94
CA GLU A 318 5.21 18.07 30.04
C GLU A 318 3.87 18.63 29.53
N ASP A 319 3.90 19.42 28.45
CA ASP A 319 2.70 20.00 27.82
C ASP A 319 1.87 18.94 27.08
N MET A 320 2.46 17.78 26.73
CA MET A 320 1.78 16.62 26.13
C MET A 320 1.03 15.77 27.17
N THR A 321 0.20 16.41 27.98
CA THR A 321 -0.52 15.80 29.11
C THR A 321 -1.41 14.60 28.76
N THR A 322 -1.80 14.44 27.49
CA THR A 322 -2.64 13.33 27.02
C THR A 322 -1.87 12.17 26.40
N LEU A 323 -0.54 12.21 26.40
CA LEU A 323 0.31 11.19 25.78
C LEU A 323 0.09 9.82 26.44
N GLU A 324 -0.35 8.84 25.64
CA GLU A 324 -0.58 7.45 26.07
C GLU A 324 0.48 6.51 25.46
N THR A 325 0.88 6.74 24.22
CA THR A 325 1.89 5.95 23.51
C THR A 325 2.90 6.88 22.87
N LEU A 326 4.18 6.69 23.19
CA LEU A 326 5.30 7.33 22.52
C LEU A 326 6.15 6.27 21.85
N THR A 327 6.24 6.33 20.52
CA THR A 327 7.14 5.50 19.72
C THR A 327 8.32 6.35 19.28
N LEU A 328 9.54 5.84 19.52
CA LEU A 328 10.77 6.45 19.02
C LEU A 328 11.26 5.58 17.88
N ASP A 329 11.34 6.15 16.69
CA ASP A 329 11.89 5.51 15.51
C ASP A 329 13.29 6.08 15.27
N PHE A 330 14.27 5.20 15.26
CA PHE A 330 15.67 5.57 15.06
C PHE A 330 16.05 5.10 13.65
N PRO A 331 16.28 6.02 12.68
CA PRO A 331 16.60 5.63 11.31
C PRO A 331 18.00 5.01 11.25
N SER A 332 18.16 3.93 10.48
CA SER A 332 19.46 3.28 10.32
C SER A 332 20.51 4.29 9.82
N PRO A 333 21.69 4.39 10.48
CA PRO A 333 22.73 5.34 10.11
C PRO A 333 23.41 4.95 8.79
N TYR A 334 23.12 3.73 8.29
CA TYR A 334 23.65 3.17 7.05
C TYR A 334 22.70 3.36 5.85
N GLU A 335 21.49 3.87 6.06
CA GLU A 335 20.58 4.20 4.97
C GLU A 335 20.97 5.51 4.27
N SER A 336 20.40 5.78 3.10
CA SER A 336 20.89 6.66 2.01
C SER A 336 21.27 8.10 2.36
N CYS A 337 21.01 8.56 3.57
CA CYS A 337 21.53 9.81 4.12
C CYS A 337 22.22 9.49 5.44
N ASN A 338 23.56 9.58 5.44
CA ASN A 338 24.36 9.46 6.64
C ASN A 338 24.06 10.66 7.56
N SER A 339 22.93 10.63 8.27
CA SER A 339 22.48 11.68 9.20
C SER A 339 23.50 11.91 10.31
N TRP A 340 24.38 10.93 10.52
CA TRP A 340 25.52 11.05 11.41
C TRP A 340 26.65 11.90 10.85
N ARG A 341 26.86 11.86 9.53
CA ARG A 341 27.75 12.80 8.86
C ARG A 341 27.28 14.22 9.16
N GLU A 342 26.00 14.55 9.17
CA GLU A 342 25.55 15.92 9.47
C GLU A 342 25.95 16.38 10.89
N VAL A 343 25.85 15.49 11.89
CA VAL A 343 26.27 15.77 13.27
C VAL A 343 27.79 15.90 13.38
N LEU A 344 28.54 15.05 12.67
CA LEU A 344 29.99 15.01 12.75
C LEU A 344 30.72 15.85 11.70
N GLU A 345 30.07 16.33 10.64
CA GLU A 345 30.71 17.02 9.50
C GLU A 345 31.54 18.22 9.97
N PRO A 346 31.08 19.06 10.91
CA PRO A 346 31.90 20.12 11.50
C PRO A 346 33.22 19.64 12.15
N TYR A 347 33.29 18.36 12.52
CA TYR A 347 34.43 17.71 13.18
C TYR A 347 35.23 16.82 12.23
N LEU A 348 34.60 16.25 11.19
CA LEU A 348 35.25 15.47 10.15
C LEU A 348 36.14 16.34 9.27
N GLU A 349 35.80 17.62 9.05
CA GLU A 349 36.71 18.57 8.40
C GLU A 349 37.98 18.82 9.23
N LYS A 350 37.90 18.65 10.55
CA LYS A 350 39.02 18.68 11.48
C LYS A 350 39.69 17.30 11.64
N LYS A 351 39.57 16.41 10.65
CA LYS A 351 40.01 14.99 10.66
C LYS A 351 41.35 14.71 11.34
N TYR A 352 42.29 15.64 11.23
CA TYR A 352 43.62 15.55 11.85
C TYR A 352 43.62 15.59 13.39
N LYS A 353 42.56 16.09 14.03
CA LYS A 353 42.46 16.18 15.50
C LYS A 353 41.74 15.00 16.16
N PHE A 354 40.95 14.22 15.41
CA PHE A 354 40.08 13.17 15.97
C PHE A 354 40.23 11.83 15.25
N GLY A 355 41.47 11.37 15.06
CA GLY A 355 41.76 10.10 14.36
C GLY A 355 41.15 8.84 15.01
N TRP A 356 40.63 8.95 16.24
CA TRP A 356 39.95 7.89 16.96
C TRP A 356 38.44 7.80 16.68
N ILE A 357 37.82 8.84 16.11
CA ILE A 357 36.39 8.82 15.77
C ILE A 357 36.22 8.02 14.49
N ARG A 358 35.49 6.91 14.57
CA ARG A 358 35.13 6.11 13.39
C ARG A 358 34.27 6.95 12.44
N GLU A 359 34.47 6.73 11.14
CA GLU A 359 33.63 7.35 10.09
C GLU A 359 32.15 7.00 10.27
N TYR A 360 31.86 5.83 10.85
CA TYR A 360 30.52 5.37 11.23
C TYR A 360 30.52 4.83 12.68
N PRO A 361 29.66 5.33 13.57
CA PRO A 361 29.57 4.88 14.95
C PRO A 361 28.84 3.53 14.98
N CYS A 362 29.01 2.80 16.08
CA CYS A 362 28.14 1.66 16.35
C CYS A 362 26.72 2.17 16.59
N TRP A 363 25.76 1.68 15.81
CA TRP A 363 24.37 2.10 15.90
C TRP A 363 23.76 1.88 17.29
N LYS A 364 24.12 0.76 17.93
CA LYS A 364 23.70 0.44 19.31
C LYS A 364 24.18 1.50 20.31
N VAL A 365 25.46 1.86 20.26
CA VAL A 365 26.06 2.85 21.17
C VAL A 365 25.37 4.21 21.04
N LEU A 366 25.02 4.60 19.81
CA LEU A 366 24.31 5.83 19.56
C LEU A 366 22.90 5.83 20.16
N VAL A 367 22.13 4.76 19.95
CA VAL A 367 20.81 4.60 20.57
C VAL A 367 20.92 4.61 22.10
N ASP A 368 21.93 3.95 22.66
CA ASP A 368 22.17 3.93 24.10
C ASP A 368 22.47 5.34 24.65
N TRP A 369 23.28 6.14 23.96
CA TRP A 369 23.52 7.54 24.33
C TRP A 369 22.23 8.35 24.30
N LEU A 370 21.49 8.30 23.19
CA LEU A 370 20.24 9.03 23.03
C LEU A 370 19.24 8.66 24.12
N MET A 371 19.09 7.36 24.43
CA MET A 371 18.21 6.88 25.49
C MET A 371 18.69 7.32 26.88
N THR A 372 20.00 7.41 27.12
CA THR A 372 20.55 7.89 28.40
C THR A 372 20.11 9.33 28.69
N PHE A 373 20.12 10.20 27.68
CA PHE A 373 19.72 11.61 27.84
C PHE A 373 18.19 11.81 27.74
N LEU A 374 17.51 10.97 26.96
CA LEU A 374 16.06 11.06 26.77
C LEU A 374 15.27 10.46 27.94
N TYR A 375 15.78 9.40 28.58
CA TYR A 375 15.06 8.70 29.65
C TYR A 375 14.63 9.62 30.81
N PRO A 376 15.48 10.51 31.35
CA PRO A 376 15.08 11.48 32.36
C PRO A 376 13.91 12.39 31.96
N LEU A 377 13.70 12.64 30.67
CA LEU A 377 12.60 13.43 30.14
C LEU A 377 11.29 12.63 30.02
N LEU A 378 11.39 11.30 29.88
CA LEU A 378 10.26 10.42 29.63
C LEU A 378 9.78 9.65 30.85
N LYS A 379 10.65 9.45 31.86
CA LYS A 379 10.39 8.57 33.03
C LYS A 379 9.14 8.96 33.83
N ASP A 380 8.76 10.24 33.81
CA ASP A 380 7.65 10.77 34.60
C ASP A 380 6.32 10.75 33.81
N ILE A 381 6.33 10.29 32.55
CA ILE A 381 5.13 10.22 31.72
C ILE A 381 4.40 8.89 32.01
N PRO A 382 3.25 8.91 32.71
CA PRO A 382 2.69 7.76 33.43
C PRO A 382 2.16 6.62 32.55
N ARG A 383 2.17 6.77 31.22
CA ARG A 383 1.57 5.82 30.29
C ARG A 383 2.46 5.40 29.13
N VAL A 384 3.68 5.90 29.03
CA VAL A 384 4.58 5.51 27.93
C VAL A 384 4.86 4.02 28.02
N ARG A 385 4.16 3.24 27.19
CA ARG A 385 4.60 1.89 26.85
C ARG A 385 5.95 2.09 26.18
N HIS A 386 7.03 1.80 26.90
CA HIS A 386 8.34 1.77 26.28
C HIS A 386 8.21 0.86 25.06
N PRO A 387 8.37 1.40 23.84
CA PRO A 387 8.36 0.55 22.67
C PRO A 387 9.37 -0.54 22.95
N VAL A 388 9.08 -1.76 22.51
CA VAL A 388 10.09 -2.81 22.50
C VAL A 388 11.19 -2.28 21.59
N CYS A 389 12.14 -1.54 22.16
CA CYS A 389 13.41 -1.21 21.55
C CYS A 389 14.11 -2.55 21.43
N ARG A 390 13.74 -3.35 20.42
CA ARG A 390 14.63 -4.40 19.97
C ARG A 390 15.86 -3.64 19.52
N PRO A 391 17.02 -3.82 20.18
CA PRO A 391 18.24 -3.31 19.60
C PRO A 391 18.27 -3.87 18.18
N PRO A 392 18.33 -3.02 17.15
CA PRO A 392 18.47 -3.52 15.80
C PRO A 392 19.68 -4.44 15.75
N GLU A 393 19.57 -5.55 15.04
CA GLU A 393 20.72 -6.42 14.78
C GLU A 393 21.81 -5.55 14.14
N CYS A 394 22.98 -5.42 14.78
CA CYS A 394 24.08 -4.60 14.24
C CYS A 394 24.62 -5.30 12.99
N PHE A 395 24.34 -4.72 11.82
CA PHE A 395 24.90 -5.11 10.52
C PHE A 395 26.27 -4.49 10.27
N CYS A 396 27.06 -4.27 11.32
CA CYS A 396 28.31 -3.56 11.22
C CYS A 396 29.29 -4.38 10.35
N PRO A 397 29.79 -3.86 9.21
CA PRO A 397 30.57 -4.63 8.22
C PRO A 397 31.95 -5.06 8.73
N GLN A 398 32.40 -4.47 9.84
CA GLN A 398 33.50 -4.95 10.65
C GLN A 398 32.93 -5.33 12.01
N SER A 399 33.30 -6.52 12.54
CA SER A 399 33.04 -6.86 13.93
C SER A 399 33.48 -5.68 14.79
N CYS A 400 32.61 -5.13 15.63
CA CYS A 400 32.96 -4.02 16.52
C CYS A 400 33.98 -4.40 17.61
N TYR A 401 34.67 -5.53 17.46
CA TYR A 401 35.89 -5.89 18.15
C TYR A 401 36.98 -4.85 17.85
N TYR A 402 37.18 -3.89 18.75
CA TYR A 402 38.52 -3.38 18.93
C TYR A 402 39.28 -4.51 19.62
N ASP A 403 40.27 -5.07 18.92
CA ASP A 403 41.23 -5.95 19.58
C ASP A 403 41.77 -5.20 20.80
N THR A 404 41.84 -5.88 21.95
CA THR A 404 42.39 -5.40 23.22
C THR A 404 43.89 -5.07 23.15
N ASN A 405 44.40 -4.79 21.96
CA ASN A 405 45.80 -4.62 21.67
C ASN A 405 46.26 -3.30 22.26
N VAL A 406 47.05 -3.42 23.33
CA VAL A 406 47.67 -2.32 24.10
C VAL A 406 48.44 -1.33 23.21
N HIS A 407 48.88 -1.78 22.03
CA HIS A 407 49.55 -0.92 21.06
C HIS A 407 48.66 0.20 20.49
N ASP A 408 47.38 -0.07 20.24
CA ASP A 408 46.46 0.94 19.74
C ASP A 408 46.12 1.95 20.84
N GLN A 409 45.90 1.48 22.07
CA GLN A 409 45.60 2.38 23.21
C GLN A 409 46.73 3.41 23.43
N ARG A 410 48.01 2.98 23.33
CA ARG A 410 49.16 3.89 23.41
C ARG A 410 49.30 4.81 22.19
N HIS A 411 49.05 4.32 20.99
CA HIS A 411 49.15 5.12 19.77
C HIS A 411 48.10 6.24 19.73
N TYR A 412 46.91 5.99 20.30
CA TYR A 412 45.79 6.93 20.30
C TYR A 412 45.61 7.70 21.61
N GLY A 413 46.54 7.60 22.57
CA GLY A 413 46.48 8.34 23.83
C GLY A 413 45.32 7.95 24.75
N ILE A 414 44.76 6.75 24.57
CA ILE A 414 43.68 6.21 25.39
C ILE A 414 44.30 5.64 26.67
N PRO A 415 43.80 6.00 27.88
CA PRO A 415 44.34 5.44 29.12
C PRO A 415 44.29 3.91 29.11
N LEU A 416 45.42 3.29 29.43
CA LEU A 416 45.56 1.83 29.53
C LEU A 416 44.48 1.25 30.45
N GLY A 417 43.65 0.35 29.91
CA GLY A 417 42.54 -0.27 30.65
C GLY A 417 41.18 0.41 30.49
N THR A 418 41.07 1.46 29.67
CA THR A 418 39.76 2.01 29.27
C THR A 418 39.03 0.96 28.43
N ARG A 419 37.96 0.37 28.98
CA ARG A 419 37.07 -0.52 28.22
C ARG A 419 36.28 0.36 27.26
N ALA A 420 36.49 0.19 25.96
CA ALA A 420 35.55 0.71 24.97
C ALA A 420 34.27 -0.13 25.04
N PHE A 421 33.11 0.52 24.91
CA PHE A 421 31.79 -0.11 24.93
C PHE A 421 31.76 -1.31 23.99
N ASP A 422 31.65 -2.50 24.58
CA ASP A 422 31.53 -3.75 23.83
C ASP A 422 30.06 -4.07 23.57
N HIS A 423 29.79 -4.84 22.51
CA HIS A 423 28.45 -5.32 22.16
C HIS A 423 27.75 -6.09 23.30
N ASP A 424 28.53 -6.60 24.26
CA ASP A 424 28.09 -7.42 25.39
C ASP A 424 28.06 -6.70 26.76
N ASP A 425 28.39 -5.41 26.82
CA ASP A 425 28.30 -4.67 28.08
C ASP A 425 26.82 -4.53 28.51
N ARG A 426 26.40 -5.35 29.48
CA ARG A 426 25.11 -5.20 30.18
C ARG A 426 25.22 -4.03 31.16
N PHE A 427 24.34 -3.05 30.98
CA PHE A 427 24.23 -1.93 31.89
C PHE A 427 23.66 -2.36 33.25
N TYR A 428 24.39 -2.07 34.33
CA TYR A 428 23.79 -1.93 35.65
C TYR A 428 23.73 -0.43 35.93
N PRO A 429 22.55 0.18 36.16
CA PRO A 429 22.49 1.56 36.60
C PRO A 429 23.32 1.68 37.88
N ILE A 430 24.32 2.56 37.85
CA ILE A 430 25.09 2.94 39.04
C ILE A 430 24.05 3.43 40.05
N LYS A 431 23.84 2.65 41.12
CA LYS A 431 23.13 3.16 42.30
C LYS A 431 23.84 4.45 42.68
N ALA A 432 23.11 5.57 42.66
CA ALA A 432 23.58 6.82 43.22
C ALA A 432 24.20 6.50 44.58
N GLN A 433 25.50 6.76 44.71
CA GLN A 433 26.16 6.70 46.00
C GLN A 433 25.41 7.67 46.90
N GLU A 434 24.79 7.14 47.95
CA GLU A 434 24.32 7.92 49.09
C GLU A 434 25.56 8.60 49.68
N GLU A 435 25.75 9.87 49.32
CA GLU A 435 26.71 10.74 49.99
C GLU A 435 26.12 11.11 51.35
N ASN A 436 26.81 10.69 52.41
CA ASN A 436 26.62 11.19 53.76
C ASN A 436 26.86 12.70 53.79
N TRP A 437 25.80 13.48 54.00
CA TRP A 437 25.77 14.72 54.76
C TRP A 437 24.55 14.73 55.67
#